data_AF-A0A8H6P9M4-F1
#
_entry.id   AF-A0A8H6P9M4-F1
#
_cell.length_a   1.000
_cell.length_b   1.000
_cell.length_c   1.000
_cell.angle_alpha   90.00
_cell.angle_beta   90.00
_cell.angle_gamma   90.00
#
_symmetry.space_group_name_H-M   'P 1'
#
loop_
_entity.id
_entity.type
_entity.pdbx_description
1 polymer ?
#
loop_
_entity_poly.entity_id
_entity_poly.type
_entity_poly.pdbx_seq_one_letter_code
_entity_poly.pdbx_strand_id
1 'polypeptide(L)'
;MFLSRDTDYSGHVESDHASSTSTDGSGSGSSSNVTAIIIGVVVGGVAAIAITAGILFFLYKKRRWDRIRRREEQLLSYHTQAGWKADDAELATMAGRPSSSLSAYRAHSADINDRPPAYQTLHVPVYDPSSTQADAPHSDSHLRISMDELIPACLSLYGFATVQQPADEAVLVFGTNLSGKSNGAVLRKEMACAQALMRAFPPETIHVSEPTRTWSEWKSDIAAAKANPRSAHSRIYRSQTTYRMGFPSVDFMREVAEKLNDLKGIEIFELHWVLSVEARDSLVSKAAQSAMRDAGRRAGILARRAGFSILPLPMTDLESRGNWAALPAFWKDDAGGRHLDMEPRMFQVNATVKGNFFIW
;
A
#
# COMPACT_ATOMS: atom_id res chain seq x y z
N MET A 1 44.09 16.87 -39.51
CA MET A 1 43.51 16.85 -40.86
C MET A 1 42.02 16.60 -40.67
N PHE A 2 41.23 17.68 -40.65
CA PHE A 2 39.81 17.67 -40.32
C PHE A 2 39.00 17.50 -41.60
N LEU A 3 38.12 16.49 -41.65
CA LEU A 3 37.09 16.38 -42.68
C LEU A 3 35.74 16.38 -41.97
N SER A 4 35.14 17.57 -41.94
CA SER A 4 33.74 17.83 -41.65
C SER A 4 32.91 17.23 -42.78
N ARG A 5 31.89 16.45 -42.46
CA ARG A 5 30.94 15.89 -43.43
C ARG A 5 29.54 16.20 -42.94
N ASP A 6 29.06 17.36 -43.34
CA ASP A 6 27.66 17.76 -43.24
C ASP A 6 26.86 16.95 -44.28
N THR A 7 25.82 16.26 -43.82
CA THR A 7 24.75 15.75 -44.68
C THR A 7 23.43 16.13 -44.04
N ASP A 8 22.95 17.32 -44.41
CA ASP A 8 21.56 17.73 -44.28
C ASP A 8 20.70 16.81 -45.17
N TYR A 9 19.82 16.04 -44.53
CA TYR A 9 18.78 15.28 -45.21
C TYR A 9 17.43 15.73 -44.66
N SER A 10 16.91 16.82 -45.22
CA SER A 10 15.56 17.33 -44.98
C SER A 10 14.59 16.61 -45.91
N GLY A 11 13.96 15.55 -45.41
CA GLY A 11 12.88 14.84 -46.08
C GLY A 11 11.53 15.35 -45.60
N HIS A 12 11.02 16.38 -46.26
CA HIS A 12 9.64 16.85 -46.14
C HIS A 12 8.70 15.81 -46.78
N VAL A 13 7.86 15.15 -45.99
CA VAL A 13 6.78 14.30 -46.50
C VAL A 13 5.47 14.96 -46.11
N GLU A 14 4.95 15.72 -47.06
CA GLU A 14 3.58 16.21 -47.10
C GLU A 14 2.70 15.04 -47.57
N SER A 15 1.66 14.70 -46.81
CA SER A 15 0.68 13.70 -47.22
C SER A 15 -0.69 14.15 -46.77
N ASP A 16 -1.24 15.06 -47.57
CA ASP A 16 -2.66 15.31 -47.64
C ASP A 16 -3.36 14.04 -48.13
N HIS A 17 -4.24 13.47 -47.29
CA HIS A 17 -5.28 12.57 -47.79
C HIS A 17 -6.65 13.14 -47.45
N ALA A 18 -7.32 13.49 -48.54
CA ALA A 18 -8.63 14.06 -48.62
C ALA A 18 -9.72 13.18 -47.97
N SER A 19 -10.68 13.90 -47.38
CA SER A 19 -12.07 13.52 -47.20
C SER A 19 -12.65 12.77 -48.41
N SER A 20 -13.28 11.64 -48.14
CA SER A 20 -14.43 11.18 -48.93
C SER A 20 -15.41 10.44 -48.03
N THR A 21 -16.43 11.17 -47.62
CA THR A 21 -17.72 10.67 -47.16
C THR A 21 -18.44 10.03 -48.36
N SER A 22 -18.84 8.77 -48.24
CA SER A 22 -19.84 8.17 -49.12
C SER A 22 -20.74 7.23 -48.32
N THR A 23 -21.97 7.70 -48.25
CA THR A 23 -23.28 7.09 -47.98
C THR A 23 -23.47 5.62 -48.37
N ASP A 24 -24.20 4.94 -47.49
CA ASP A 24 -25.26 3.94 -47.70
C ASP A 24 -24.95 2.64 -48.48
N GLY A 25 -24.87 1.56 -47.70
CA GLY A 25 -24.99 0.18 -48.17
C GLY A 25 -25.99 -0.60 -47.32
N SER A 26 -27.27 -0.46 -47.65
CA SER A 26 -28.38 -1.27 -47.16
C SER A 26 -28.25 -2.71 -47.66
N GLY A 27 -28.04 -3.67 -46.76
CA GLY A 27 -28.08 -5.11 -47.05
C GLY A 27 -28.27 -5.90 -45.76
N SER A 28 -29.51 -6.13 -45.33
CA SER A 28 -30.30 -7.33 -45.66
C SER A 28 -29.70 -8.64 -45.15
N GLY A 29 -30.05 -8.97 -43.90
CA GLY A 29 -30.44 -10.31 -43.43
C GLY A 29 -29.51 -11.49 -43.68
N SER A 30 -28.83 -11.97 -42.63
CA SER A 30 -28.62 -13.40 -42.29
C SER A 30 -27.41 -13.61 -41.34
N SER A 31 -27.42 -13.10 -40.11
CA SER A 31 -26.34 -13.41 -39.13
C SER A 31 -26.69 -13.27 -37.64
N SER A 32 -27.98 -13.15 -37.27
CA SER A 32 -28.41 -12.95 -35.87
C SER A 32 -27.93 -14.05 -34.91
N ASN A 33 -27.79 -15.29 -35.39
CA ASN A 33 -27.39 -16.42 -34.54
C ASN A 33 -25.89 -16.42 -34.21
N VAL A 34 -25.03 -16.03 -35.15
CA VAL A 34 -23.56 -16.00 -34.92
C VAL A 34 -23.18 -14.89 -33.96
N THR A 35 -23.81 -13.71 -34.11
CA THR A 35 -23.56 -12.57 -33.22
C THR A 35 -24.02 -12.87 -31.78
N ALA A 36 -25.17 -13.54 -31.61
CA ALA A 36 -25.65 -13.96 -30.30
C ALA A 36 -24.73 -15.01 -29.63
N ILE A 37 -24.18 -15.95 -30.40
CA ILE A 37 -23.23 -16.96 -29.89
C ILE A 37 -21.92 -16.30 -29.44
N ILE A 38 -21.39 -15.34 -30.20
CA ILE A 38 -20.15 -14.64 -29.84
C ILE A 38 -20.34 -13.83 -28.54
N ILE A 39 -21.48 -13.14 -28.39
CA ILE A 39 -21.79 -12.38 -27.17
C ILE A 39 -21.91 -13.33 -25.96
N GLY A 40 -22.54 -14.50 -26.13
CA GLY A 40 -22.67 -15.50 -25.08
C GLY A 40 -21.32 -16.03 -24.55
N VAL A 41 -20.34 -16.28 -25.44
CA VAL A 41 -19.02 -16.79 -25.05
C VAL A 41 -18.22 -15.73 -24.29
N VAL A 42 -18.26 -14.46 -24.72
CA VAL A 42 -17.52 -13.39 -24.05
C VAL A 42 -18.08 -13.13 -22.65
N VAL A 43 -19.41 -13.05 -22.50
CA VAL A 43 -20.04 -12.82 -21.19
C VAL A 43 -19.83 -14.02 -20.26
N GLY A 44 -19.94 -15.25 -20.77
CA GLY A 44 -19.66 -16.46 -20.00
C GLY A 44 -18.20 -16.58 -19.55
N GLY A 45 -17.25 -16.24 -20.42
CA GLY A 45 -15.82 -16.27 -20.11
C GLY A 45 -15.43 -15.27 -19.03
N VAL A 46 -15.93 -14.03 -19.10
CA VAL A 46 -15.64 -13.00 -18.09
C VAL A 46 -16.24 -13.40 -16.73
N ALA A 47 -17.46 -13.94 -16.71
CA ALA A 47 -18.08 -14.42 -15.47
C ALA A 47 -17.28 -15.58 -14.82
N ALA A 48 -16.82 -16.55 -15.61
CA ALA A 48 -16.03 -17.67 -15.11
C ALA A 48 -14.68 -17.22 -14.52
N ILE A 49 -13.99 -16.29 -15.19
CA ILE A 49 -12.72 -15.71 -14.71
C ILE A 49 -12.95 -14.94 -13.41
N ALA A 50 -14.01 -14.13 -13.31
CA ALA A 50 -14.33 -13.38 -12.11
C ALA A 50 -14.61 -14.30 -10.90
N ILE A 51 -15.36 -15.38 -11.09
CA ILE A 51 -15.63 -16.37 -10.04
C ILE A 51 -14.34 -17.07 -9.60
N THR A 52 -13.51 -17.49 -10.57
CA THR A 52 -12.26 -18.21 -10.28
C THR A 52 -11.26 -17.30 -9.56
N ALA A 53 -11.14 -16.04 -9.99
CA ALA A 53 -10.32 -15.03 -9.31
C ALA A 53 -10.84 -14.72 -7.89
N GLY A 54 -12.15 -14.63 -7.71
CA GLY A 54 -12.78 -14.41 -6.40
C GLY A 54 -12.48 -15.54 -5.41
N ILE A 55 -12.62 -16.80 -5.84
CA ILE A 55 -12.30 -17.98 -5.02
C ILE A 55 -10.80 -18.00 -4.68
N LEU A 56 -9.94 -17.76 -5.68
CA LEU A 56 -8.48 -17.78 -5.48
C LEU A 56 -8.04 -16.67 -4.51
N PHE A 57 -8.61 -15.47 -4.65
CA PHE A 57 -8.37 -14.34 -3.74
C PHE A 57 -8.82 -14.65 -2.32
N PHE A 58 -9.99 -15.26 -2.15
CA PHE A 58 -10.50 -15.68 -0.85
C PHE A 58 -9.58 -16.71 -0.17
N LEU A 59 -9.12 -17.72 -0.91
CA LEU A 59 -8.19 -18.74 -0.40
C LEU A 59 -6.81 -18.16 -0.05
N TYR A 60 -6.29 -17.23 -0.86
CA TYR A 60 -5.04 -16.52 -0.56
C TYR A 60 -5.15 -15.66 0.70
N LYS A 61 -6.27 -14.95 0.87
CA LYS A 61 -6.54 -14.14 2.05
C LYS A 61 -6.66 -15.02 3.31
N LYS A 62 -7.36 -16.17 3.20
CA LYS A 62 -7.47 -17.16 4.28
C LYS A 62 -6.10 -17.69 4.72
N ARG A 63 -5.23 -18.08 3.78
CA ARG A 63 -3.87 -18.53 4.09
C ARG A 63 -3.00 -17.45 4.73
N ARG A 64 -3.22 -16.16 4.40
CA ARG A 64 -2.48 -15.06 5.03
C ARG A 64 -2.94 -14.84 6.47
N TRP A 65 -4.26 -14.92 6.72
CA TRP A 65 -4.83 -14.80 8.07
C TRP A 65 -4.42 -15.97 8.98
N ASP A 66 -4.40 -17.21 8.48
CA ASP A 66 -3.92 -18.36 9.26
C ASP A 66 -2.44 -18.20 9.69
N ARG A 67 -1.60 -17.59 8.85
CA ARG A 67 -0.20 -17.31 9.22
C ARG A 67 -0.06 -16.28 10.33
N ILE A 68 -0.96 -15.30 10.39
CA ILE A 68 -0.98 -14.29 11.45
C ILE A 68 -1.47 -14.94 12.75
N ARG A 69 -2.55 -15.73 12.68
CA ARG A 69 -3.12 -16.42 13.84
C ARG A 69 -2.12 -17.36 14.53
N ARG A 70 -1.32 -18.10 13.75
CA ARG A 70 -0.26 -18.95 14.32
C ARG A 70 0.84 -18.15 15.03
N ARG A 71 1.14 -16.92 14.58
CA ARG A 71 2.11 -16.05 15.27
C ARG A 71 1.53 -15.53 16.58
N GLU A 72 0.25 -15.21 16.61
CA GLU A 72 -0.45 -14.80 17.83
C GLU A 72 -0.53 -15.96 18.84
N GLU A 73 -0.85 -17.18 18.38
CA GLU A 73 -0.84 -18.39 19.22
C GLU A 73 0.56 -18.71 19.76
N GLN A 74 1.60 -18.55 18.94
CA GLN A 74 2.98 -18.72 19.41
C GLN A 74 3.35 -17.67 20.47
N LEU A 75 3.04 -16.39 20.26
CA LEU A 75 3.30 -15.33 21.25
C LEU A 75 2.54 -15.56 22.56
N LEU A 76 1.28 -15.99 22.50
CA LEU A 76 0.48 -16.33 23.68
C LEU A 76 1.06 -17.54 24.42
N SER A 77 1.54 -18.57 23.70
CA SER A 77 2.17 -19.75 24.32
C SER A 77 3.48 -19.41 25.05
N TYR A 78 4.28 -18.48 24.52
CA TYR A 78 5.47 -17.98 25.22
C TYR A 78 5.09 -17.19 26.47
N HIS A 79 4.04 -16.37 26.42
CA HIS A 79 3.62 -15.58 27.57
C HIS A 79 3.01 -16.43 28.69
N THR A 80 2.28 -17.50 28.34
CA THR A 80 1.76 -18.47 29.31
C THR A 80 2.87 -19.35 29.90
N GLN A 81 3.85 -19.79 29.10
CA GLN A 81 4.97 -20.59 29.61
C GLN A 81 5.93 -19.77 30.50
N ALA A 82 6.11 -18.48 30.22
CA ALA A 82 6.91 -17.58 31.06
C ALA A 82 6.27 -17.34 32.44
N GLY A 83 4.94 -17.33 32.53
CA GLY A 83 4.22 -17.21 33.81
C GLY A 83 4.42 -18.41 34.73
N TRP A 84 4.49 -19.63 34.19
CA TRP A 84 4.57 -20.86 34.99
C TRP A 84 6.00 -21.18 35.46
N LYS A 85 7.03 -20.64 34.82
CA LYS A 85 8.43 -20.81 35.27
C LYS A 85 8.86 -19.82 36.36
N ALA A 86 8.11 -18.74 36.58
CA ALA A 86 8.39 -17.80 37.65
C ALA A 86 8.03 -18.39 39.03
N ASP A 87 6.93 -19.15 39.10
CA ASP A 87 6.43 -19.71 40.36
C ASP A 87 7.31 -20.87 40.90
N ASP A 88 7.95 -21.65 40.03
CA ASP A 88 8.82 -22.77 40.45
C ASP A 88 10.24 -22.31 40.86
N ALA A 89 10.72 -21.16 40.36
CA ALA A 89 12.03 -20.63 40.73
C ALA A 89 12.01 -19.89 42.09
N GLU A 90 10.85 -19.36 42.50
CA GLU A 90 10.69 -18.69 43.79
C GLU A 90 10.55 -19.69 44.97
N LEU A 91 10.13 -20.94 44.71
CA LEU A 91 9.99 -21.96 45.74
C LEU A 91 11.32 -22.60 46.18
N ALA A 92 12.40 -22.45 45.40
CA ALA A 92 13.68 -23.10 45.69
C ALA A 92 14.67 -22.23 46.51
N THR A 93 14.34 -20.96 46.80
CA THR A 93 15.30 -20.02 47.44
C THR A 93 14.86 -19.41 48.78
N MET A 94 13.66 -19.69 49.29
CA MET A 94 13.24 -19.12 50.58
C MET A 94 13.18 -20.14 51.72
N ALA A 95 14.36 -20.54 52.20
CA ALA A 95 14.52 -21.08 53.54
C ALA A 95 14.68 -19.92 54.54
N GLY A 96 13.69 -19.74 55.42
CA GLY A 96 13.88 -19.04 56.69
C GLY A 96 13.33 -17.61 56.78
N ARG A 97 12.02 -17.48 57.01
CA ARG A 97 11.49 -16.37 57.81
C ARG A 97 10.16 -16.74 58.50
N PRO A 98 10.03 -16.54 59.82
CA PRO A 98 8.83 -16.93 60.55
C PRO A 98 7.70 -15.90 60.37
N SER A 99 6.49 -16.47 60.25
CA SER A 99 5.15 -15.93 60.52
C SER A 99 5.01 -14.50 61.06
N SER A 100 4.19 -13.69 60.38
CA SER A 100 3.07 -12.98 61.03
C SER A 100 1.98 -12.58 60.02
N SER A 101 0.77 -13.12 60.24
CA SER A 101 -0.56 -12.51 60.02
C SER A 101 -0.82 -11.70 58.74
N LEU A 102 -1.60 -12.26 57.80
CA LEU A 102 -3.04 -11.97 57.68
C LEU A 102 -3.67 -12.84 56.57
N SER A 103 -4.59 -13.69 56.99
CA SER A 103 -5.50 -14.45 56.13
C SER A 103 -6.65 -13.57 55.64
N ALA A 104 -7.01 -13.67 54.37
CA ALA A 104 -8.39 -13.90 53.91
C ALA A 104 -8.45 -13.83 52.37
N TYR A 105 -9.30 -14.68 51.78
CA TYR A 105 -9.64 -14.81 50.35
C TYR A 105 -8.74 -15.69 49.48
N ARG A 106 -8.67 -16.98 49.81
CA ARG A 106 -8.50 -18.02 48.79
C ARG A 106 -9.24 -19.30 49.18
N ALA A 107 -10.53 -19.35 48.85
CA ALA A 107 -11.27 -20.59 48.71
C ALA A 107 -12.42 -20.37 47.72
N HIS A 108 -12.61 -21.35 46.83
CA HIS A 108 -13.66 -21.50 45.82
C HIS A 108 -13.38 -20.94 44.42
N SER A 109 -12.90 -21.82 43.54
CA SER A 109 -13.35 -21.91 42.14
C SER A 109 -12.85 -23.22 41.52
N ALA A 110 -13.31 -24.34 42.08
CA ALA A 110 -13.44 -25.57 41.33
C ALA A 110 -14.94 -25.74 41.04
N ASP A 111 -15.25 -25.96 39.77
CA ASP A 111 -16.54 -26.39 39.25
C ASP A 111 -17.63 -25.31 39.13
N ILE A 112 -17.51 -24.47 38.09
CA ILE A 112 -18.61 -23.68 37.54
C ILE A 112 -18.84 -24.16 36.11
N ASN A 113 -19.76 -25.11 35.99
CA ASN A 113 -20.49 -25.45 34.78
C ASN A 113 -21.48 -24.30 34.49
N ASP A 114 -20.97 -23.15 34.02
CA ASP A 114 -21.82 -22.02 33.66
C ASP A 114 -22.38 -22.20 32.24
N ARG A 115 -23.59 -22.73 32.23
CA ARG A 115 -24.58 -22.54 31.18
C ARG A 115 -24.75 -21.02 30.98
N PRO A 116 -24.67 -20.48 29.75
CA PRO A 116 -24.84 -19.05 29.54
C PRO A 116 -26.23 -18.63 30.04
N PRO A 117 -26.37 -17.49 30.74
CA PRO A 117 -27.66 -17.00 31.17
C PRO A 117 -28.54 -16.83 29.93
N ALA A 118 -29.70 -17.47 29.95
CA ALA A 118 -30.73 -17.27 28.95
C ALA A 118 -31.01 -15.77 28.87
N TYR A 119 -30.88 -15.21 27.66
CA TYR A 119 -31.26 -13.84 27.36
C TYR A 119 -32.67 -13.60 27.90
N GLN A 120 -32.78 -12.85 29.00
CA GLN A 120 -34.06 -12.27 29.38
C GLN A 120 -34.44 -11.33 28.24
N THR A 121 -35.51 -11.70 27.56
CA THR A 121 -36.20 -10.89 26.56
C THR A 121 -36.53 -9.55 27.19
N LEU A 122 -35.69 -8.56 26.90
CA LEU A 122 -35.94 -7.16 27.20
C LEU A 122 -37.28 -6.81 26.54
N HIS A 123 -38.29 -6.58 27.36
CA HIS A 123 -39.62 -6.16 26.94
C HIS A 123 -39.50 -4.76 26.34
N VAL A 124 -39.28 -4.69 25.02
CA VAL A 124 -39.34 -3.45 24.25
C VAL A 124 -40.78 -2.93 24.38
N PRO A 125 -41.03 -1.79 25.04
CA PRO A 125 -42.37 -1.23 25.05
C PRO A 125 -42.77 -0.94 23.60
N VAL A 126 -43.87 -1.55 23.18
CA VAL A 126 -44.48 -1.31 21.88
C VAL A 126 -44.85 0.17 21.85
N TYR A 127 -44.15 0.93 21.01
CA TYR A 127 -44.46 2.32 20.75
C TYR A 127 -45.82 2.37 20.05
N ASP A 128 -46.85 2.80 20.78
CA ASP A 128 -48.19 3.06 20.26
C ASP A 128 -48.28 4.54 19.81
N PRO A 129 -48.30 4.83 18.50
CA PRO A 129 -48.32 6.20 17.98
C PRO A 129 -49.69 6.89 18.10
N SER A 130 -50.68 6.31 18.79
CA SER A 130 -52.05 6.84 18.84
C SER A 130 -52.35 7.81 20.00
N SER A 131 -51.40 8.10 20.89
CA SER A 131 -51.65 8.90 22.11
C SER A 131 -51.25 10.39 22.05
N THR A 132 -50.86 10.93 20.90
CA THR A 132 -50.74 12.41 20.76
C THR A 132 -52.10 13.04 20.53
N GLN A 133 -52.96 12.95 21.55
CA GLN A 133 -54.16 13.78 21.62
C GLN A 133 -53.75 15.13 22.21
N ALA A 134 -54.01 16.15 21.39
CA ALA A 134 -53.82 17.55 21.69
C ALA A 134 -54.47 17.94 23.01
N ASP A 135 -53.71 18.57 23.88
CA ASP A 135 -54.19 19.64 24.75
C ASP A 135 -52.98 20.48 25.16
N ALA A 136 -52.93 21.70 24.64
CA ALA A 136 -51.97 22.71 25.03
C ALA A 136 -52.60 23.61 26.09
N PRO A 137 -52.15 23.59 27.36
CA PRO A 137 -52.39 24.69 28.25
C PRO A 137 -51.22 25.67 28.16
N HIS A 138 -51.59 26.88 27.79
CA HIS A 138 -50.83 28.11 27.94
C HIS A 138 -50.28 28.18 29.38
N SER A 139 -48.98 27.97 29.56
CA SER A 139 -48.30 28.20 30.83
C SER A 139 -46.97 28.88 30.58
N ASP A 140 -46.94 30.14 30.98
CA ASP A 140 -45.77 30.98 31.22
C ASP A 140 -44.91 30.30 32.30
N SER A 141 -44.15 29.29 31.87
CA SER A 141 -43.15 28.63 32.69
C SER A 141 -41.83 29.28 32.35
N HIS A 142 -41.40 30.17 33.25
CA HIS A 142 -39.98 30.40 33.47
C HIS A 142 -39.34 29.03 33.72
N LEU A 143 -38.83 28.42 32.65
CA LEU A 143 -37.95 27.26 32.66
C LEU A 143 -36.66 27.66 33.40
N ARG A 144 -36.75 27.70 34.73
CA ARG A 144 -35.60 27.47 35.60
C ARG A 144 -35.26 26.00 35.43
N ILE A 145 -34.52 25.70 34.37
CA ILE A 145 -33.76 24.46 34.26
C ILE A 145 -32.84 24.48 35.48
N SER A 146 -33.18 23.67 36.48
CA SER A 146 -32.29 23.41 37.60
C SER A 146 -30.99 22.84 37.04
N MET A 147 -29.86 23.48 37.34
CA MET A 147 -28.53 23.03 36.88
C MET A 147 -28.11 21.66 37.44
N ASP A 148 -28.89 21.09 38.37
CA ASP A 148 -28.52 19.88 39.10
C ASP A 148 -28.74 18.56 38.32
N GLU A 149 -29.37 18.59 37.14
CA GLU A 149 -29.57 17.41 36.27
C GLU A 149 -29.16 17.66 34.80
N LEU A 150 -28.07 18.40 34.56
CA LEU A 150 -27.55 18.54 33.20
C LEU A 150 -26.87 17.23 32.77
N ILE A 151 -27.60 16.33 32.11
CA ILE A 151 -27.01 15.16 31.45
C ILE A 151 -26.07 15.69 30.37
N PRO A 152 -24.74 15.47 30.46
CA PRO A 152 -23.80 15.98 29.48
C PRO A 152 -24.15 15.42 28.11
N ALA A 153 -24.56 16.29 27.19
CA ALA A 153 -24.84 15.88 25.83
C ALA A 153 -23.51 15.61 25.11
N CYS A 154 -23.50 14.55 24.30
CA CYS A 154 -22.34 14.15 23.52
C CYS A 154 -22.56 14.54 22.05
N LEU A 155 -21.65 15.35 21.51
CA LEU A 155 -21.61 15.74 20.11
C LEU A 155 -20.58 14.89 19.38
N SER A 156 -21.00 14.15 18.36
CA SER A 156 -20.12 13.31 17.55
C SER A 156 -19.95 13.92 16.16
N LEU A 157 -18.71 14.25 15.78
CA LEU A 157 -18.40 14.84 14.49
C LEU A 157 -17.25 14.13 13.80
N TYR A 158 -17.33 14.10 12.47
CA TYR A 158 -16.23 13.64 11.63
C TYR A 158 -15.32 14.80 11.25
N GLY A 159 -14.02 14.59 11.38
CA GLY A 159 -12.98 15.46 10.87
C GLY A 159 -12.20 14.78 9.77
N PHE A 160 -11.70 15.58 8.83
CA PHE A 160 -11.01 15.09 7.65
C PHE A 160 -9.67 15.80 7.51
N ALA A 161 -8.64 15.06 7.13
CA ALA A 161 -7.35 15.64 6.78
C ALA A 161 -6.66 14.85 5.68
N THR A 162 -5.94 15.60 4.85
CA THR A 162 -5.01 15.07 3.86
C THR A 162 -3.63 15.59 4.23
N VAL A 163 -2.68 14.68 4.45
CA VAL A 163 -1.28 15.03 4.69
C VAL A 163 -0.44 14.38 3.60
N GLN A 164 0.55 15.13 3.12
CA GLN A 164 1.49 14.68 2.12
C GLN A 164 2.91 14.73 2.68
N GLN A 165 3.75 13.79 2.27
CA GLN A 165 5.17 13.77 2.62
C GLN A 165 5.97 13.20 1.44
N PRO A 166 7.13 13.79 1.09
CA PRO A 166 8.00 13.20 0.09
C PRO A 166 8.53 11.84 0.57
N ALA A 167 8.84 10.97 -0.38
CA ALA A 167 9.60 9.75 -0.12
C ALA A 167 10.92 10.07 0.60
N ASP A 168 11.25 9.29 1.61
CA ASP A 168 12.52 9.37 2.33
C ASP A 168 13.47 8.21 1.95
N GLU A 169 12.95 7.16 1.31
CA GLU A 169 13.72 6.05 0.78
C GLU A 169 13.55 5.89 -0.73
N ALA A 170 14.53 5.27 -1.36
CA ALA A 170 14.50 4.91 -2.77
C ALA A 170 14.99 3.48 -2.99
N VAL A 171 14.44 2.79 -3.98
CA VAL A 171 14.90 1.50 -4.45
C VAL A 171 15.23 1.60 -5.93
N LEU A 172 16.50 1.48 -6.27
CA LEU A 172 16.97 1.47 -7.64
C LEU A 172 17.03 0.02 -8.14
N VAL A 173 16.46 -0.21 -9.32
CA VAL A 173 16.54 -1.46 -10.06
C VAL A 173 17.38 -1.20 -11.30
N PHE A 174 18.55 -1.82 -11.35
CA PHE A 174 19.48 -1.68 -12.46
C PHE A 174 20.02 -3.06 -12.82
N GLY A 175 20.69 -3.16 -13.95
CA GLY A 175 21.27 -4.42 -14.35
C GLY A 175 22.13 -4.32 -15.58
N THR A 176 22.42 -5.48 -16.13
CA THR A 176 23.22 -5.58 -17.34
C THR A 176 22.40 -6.29 -18.40
N ASN A 177 22.51 -5.86 -19.66
CA ASN A 177 21.91 -6.51 -20.80
C ASN A 177 23.01 -6.84 -21.81
N LEU A 178 23.66 -7.99 -21.59
CA LEU A 178 24.90 -8.32 -22.29
C LEU A 178 24.63 -9.36 -23.37
N SER A 179 25.16 -9.10 -24.57
CA SER A 179 25.09 -10.05 -25.69
C SER A 179 26.47 -10.48 -26.19
N GLY A 180 26.55 -11.68 -26.77
CA GLY A 180 27.80 -12.23 -27.28
C GLY A 180 27.64 -13.44 -28.20
N LYS A 181 28.71 -13.75 -28.94
CA LYS A 181 28.77 -14.87 -29.90
C LYS A 181 28.81 -16.26 -29.24
N SER A 182 29.09 -16.33 -27.93
CA SER A 182 29.14 -17.56 -27.14
C SER A 182 28.81 -17.29 -25.68
N ASN A 183 28.34 -18.32 -24.95
CA ASN A 183 28.13 -18.26 -23.49
C ASN A 183 29.35 -17.72 -22.75
N GLY A 184 30.54 -18.24 -23.07
CA GLY A 184 31.79 -17.83 -22.43
C GLY A 184 32.14 -16.36 -22.66
N ALA A 185 31.79 -15.80 -23.84
CA ALA A 185 32.01 -14.38 -24.10
C ALA A 185 31.07 -13.50 -23.27
N VAL A 186 29.80 -13.89 -23.13
CA VAL A 186 28.83 -13.16 -22.29
C VAL A 186 29.21 -13.25 -20.82
N LEU A 187 29.60 -14.44 -20.33
CA LEU A 187 30.05 -14.64 -18.95
C LEU A 187 31.26 -13.76 -18.60
N ARG A 188 32.25 -13.64 -19.50
CA ARG A 188 33.40 -12.76 -19.27
C ARG A 188 33.00 -11.28 -19.19
N LYS A 189 32.06 -10.84 -20.03
CA LYS A 189 31.52 -9.47 -19.96
C LYS A 189 30.77 -9.24 -18.64
N GLU A 190 29.98 -10.21 -18.22
CA GLU A 190 29.21 -10.15 -16.96
C GLU A 190 30.14 -10.10 -15.74
N MET A 191 31.17 -10.95 -15.70
CA MET A 191 32.19 -10.92 -14.64
C MET A 191 32.95 -9.58 -14.62
N ALA A 192 33.33 -9.05 -15.78
CA ALA A 192 33.98 -7.74 -15.86
C ALA A 192 33.07 -6.61 -15.35
N CYS A 193 31.78 -6.66 -15.69
CA CYS A 193 30.79 -5.70 -15.21
C CYS A 193 30.55 -5.81 -13.70
N ALA A 194 30.43 -7.03 -13.18
CA ALA A 194 30.30 -7.27 -11.74
C ALA A 194 31.54 -6.78 -10.97
N GLN A 195 32.75 -7.00 -11.50
CA GLN A 195 33.98 -6.46 -10.91
C GLN A 195 34.02 -4.92 -10.94
N ALA A 196 33.59 -4.29 -12.03
CA ALA A 196 33.48 -2.84 -12.12
C ALA A 196 32.48 -2.30 -11.08
N LEU A 197 31.33 -2.96 -10.94
CA LEU A 197 30.31 -2.61 -9.95
C LEU A 197 30.83 -2.72 -8.51
N MET A 198 31.49 -3.84 -8.16
CA MET A 198 32.06 -4.02 -6.82
C MET A 198 33.17 -3.01 -6.50
N ARG A 199 33.92 -2.55 -7.51
CA ARG A 199 34.94 -1.49 -7.34
C ARG A 199 34.31 -0.12 -7.14
N ALA A 200 33.23 0.16 -7.88
CA ALA A 200 32.51 1.42 -7.77
C ALA A 200 31.73 1.53 -6.45
N PHE A 201 31.21 0.40 -5.95
CA PHE A 201 30.35 0.34 -4.77
C PHE A 201 30.80 -0.79 -3.83
N PRO A 202 31.73 -0.51 -2.90
CA PRO A 202 32.15 -1.47 -1.89
C PRO A 202 30.96 -1.93 -1.03
N PRO A 203 30.89 -3.20 -0.62
CA PRO A 203 29.75 -3.77 0.10
C PRO A 203 29.45 -3.09 1.45
N GLU A 204 30.44 -2.40 2.03
CA GLU A 204 30.28 -1.61 3.25
C GLU A 204 29.40 -0.37 3.05
N THR A 205 29.28 0.10 1.82
CA THR A 205 28.59 1.36 1.50
C THR A 205 27.12 1.16 1.13
N ILE A 206 26.74 -0.03 0.63
CA ILE A 206 25.39 -0.25 0.11
C ILE A 206 24.89 -1.67 0.33
N HIS A 207 23.65 -1.79 0.82
CA HIS A 207 22.91 -3.05 0.85
C HIS A 207 22.34 -3.38 -0.53
N VAL A 208 23.05 -4.24 -1.26
CA VAL A 208 22.58 -4.79 -2.54
C VAL A 208 21.86 -6.10 -2.25
N SER A 209 20.59 -6.21 -2.65
CA SER A 209 19.84 -7.47 -2.58
C SER A 209 20.44 -8.49 -3.55
N GLU A 210 20.23 -9.78 -3.28
CA GLU A 210 20.74 -10.85 -4.13
C GLU A 210 20.35 -10.63 -5.61
N PRO A 211 21.32 -10.68 -6.54
CA PRO A 211 21.05 -10.44 -7.94
C PRO A 211 20.13 -11.52 -8.50
N THR A 212 19.07 -11.10 -9.19
CA THR A 212 18.25 -12.03 -9.97
C THR A 212 18.86 -12.16 -11.35
N ARG A 213 19.37 -13.36 -11.67
CA ARG A 213 19.99 -13.66 -12.95
C ARG A 213 19.03 -14.39 -13.87
N THR A 214 18.86 -13.88 -15.07
CA THR A 214 18.08 -14.51 -16.13
C THR A 214 18.95 -14.75 -17.35
N TRP A 215 18.91 -15.97 -17.88
CA TRP A 215 19.69 -16.37 -19.05
C TRP A 215 18.74 -16.69 -20.20
N SER A 216 19.04 -16.17 -21.39
CA SER A 216 18.29 -16.55 -22.60
C SER A 216 19.23 -16.80 -23.79
N GLU A 217 19.01 -17.92 -24.47
CA GLU A 217 19.65 -18.20 -25.76
C GLU A 217 18.69 -17.78 -26.88
N TRP A 218 19.11 -16.85 -27.73
CA TRP A 218 18.32 -16.41 -28.87
C TRP A 218 18.96 -16.96 -30.16
N LYS A 219 18.16 -17.72 -30.92
CA LYS A 219 18.54 -18.15 -32.28
C LYS A 219 18.18 -17.04 -33.26
N SER A 220 19.17 -16.19 -33.55
CA SER A 220 19.17 -15.12 -34.56
C SER A 220 18.05 -14.07 -34.45
N ASP A 221 18.41 -12.81 -34.67
CA ASP A 221 17.45 -11.76 -34.92
C ASP A 221 16.71 -12.08 -36.23
N ILE A 222 15.40 -12.34 -36.17
CA ILE A 222 14.60 -12.75 -37.33
C ILE A 222 14.73 -11.72 -38.46
N ALA A 223 14.94 -10.45 -38.11
CA ALA A 223 15.20 -9.37 -39.06
C ALA A 223 16.55 -9.55 -39.78
N ALA A 224 17.62 -9.88 -39.05
CA ALA A 224 18.95 -10.14 -39.64
C ALA A 224 18.97 -11.42 -40.48
N ALA A 225 18.22 -12.45 -40.07
CA ALA A 225 18.07 -13.69 -40.83
C ALA A 225 17.39 -13.46 -42.20
N LYS A 226 16.45 -12.51 -42.29
CA LYS A 226 15.82 -12.11 -43.57
C LYS A 226 16.79 -11.40 -44.52
N ALA A 227 17.69 -10.57 -43.99
CA ALA A 227 18.65 -9.81 -44.80
C ALA A 227 19.79 -10.68 -45.34
N ASN A 228 20.21 -11.73 -44.62
CA ASN A 228 21.24 -12.65 -45.07
C ASN A 228 20.97 -14.08 -44.55
N PRO A 229 20.52 -15.02 -45.42
CA PRO A 229 20.23 -16.39 -45.02
C PRO A 229 21.45 -17.13 -44.43
N ARG A 230 22.67 -16.72 -44.81
CA ARG A 230 23.90 -17.30 -44.24
C ARG A 230 24.17 -16.84 -42.81
N SER A 231 23.66 -15.67 -42.38
CA SER A 231 23.73 -15.24 -40.98
C SER A 231 22.65 -15.84 -40.07
N ALA A 232 21.67 -16.56 -40.62
CA ALA A 232 20.63 -17.23 -39.84
C ALA A 232 21.17 -18.26 -38.82
N HIS A 233 22.44 -18.67 -38.96
CA HIS A 233 23.09 -19.62 -38.06
C HIS A 233 23.88 -18.97 -36.92
N SER A 234 24.01 -17.63 -36.87
CA SER A 234 24.73 -16.99 -35.76
C SER A 234 23.87 -16.99 -34.51
N ARG A 235 24.21 -17.83 -33.53
CA ARG A 235 23.61 -17.82 -32.20
C ARG A 235 24.08 -16.59 -31.44
N ILE A 236 23.14 -15.85 -30.87
CA ILE A 236 23.45 -14.72 -29.99
C ILE A 236 22.99 -15.11 -28.60
N TYR A 237 23.94 -15.14 -27.68
CA TYR A 237 23.67 -15.40 -26.28
C TYR A 237 23.42 -14.08 -25.58
N ARG A 238 22.39 -14.02 -24.74
CA ARG A 238 22.03 -12.85 -23.94
C ARG A 238 21.97 -13.22 -22.46
N SER A 239 22.60 -12.41 -21.62
CA SER A 239 22.47 -12.49 -20.16
C SER A 239 21.86 -11.19 -19.68
N GLN A 240 20.85 -11.32 -18.83
CA GLN A 240 20.29 -10.20 -18.10
C GLN A 240 20.39 -10.46 -16.61
N THR A 241 21.14 -9.62 -15.92
CA THR A 241 21.34 -9.70 -14.48
C THR A 241 20.80 -8.43 -13.85
N THR A 242 19.81 -8.58 -12.98
CA THR A 242 19.11 -7.46 -12.33
C THR A 242 19.47 -7.41 -10.86
N TYR A 243 19.83 -6.21 -10.40
CA TYR A 243 20.15 -5.87 -9.03
C TYR A 243 19.05 -4.96 -8.47
N ARG A 244 18.81 -5.09 -7.16
CA ARG A 244 17.95 -4.19 -6.41
C ARG A 244 18.73 -3.61 -5.26
N MET A 245 18.71 -2.29 -5.16
CA MET A 245 19.53 -1.53 -4.22
C MET A 245 18.65 -0.53 -3.49
N GLY A 246 18.59 -0.63 -2.16
CA GLY A 246 17.82 0.27 -1.31
C GLY A 246 18.69 1.42 -0.79
N PHE A 247 18.11 2.61 -0.69
CA PHE A 247 18.80 3.82 -0.27
C PHE A 247 18.00 4.54 0.82
N PRO A 248 18.62 4.82 1.97
CA PRO A 248 18.00 5.62 3.04
C PRO A 248 18.07 7.13 2.76
N SER A 249 18.78 7.54 1.70
CA SER A 249 18.96 8.93 1.32
C SER A 249 18.83 9.09 -0.20
N VAL A 250 17.98 10.03 -0.61
CA VAL A 250 17.76 10.39 -2.00
C VAL A 250 19.02 10.98 -2.64
N ASP A 251 19.77 11.78 -1.90
CA ASP A 251 20.99 12.42 -2.41
C ASP A 251 22.08 11.37 -2.70
N PHE A 252 22.23 10.41 -1.78
CA PHE A 252 23.15 9.29 -1.98
C PHE A 252 22.72 8.40 -3.16
N MET A 253 21.41 8.16 -3.32
CA MET A 253 20.89 7.44 -4.48
C MET A 253 21.24 8.15 -5.79
N ARG A 254 21.14 9.49 -5.84
CA ARG A 254 21.47 10.29 -7.03
C ARG A 254 22.94 10.15 -7.41
N GLU A 255 23.84 10.26 -6.44
CA GLU A 255 25.28 10.04 -6.66
C GLU A 255 25.57 8.63 -7.21
N VAL A 256 24.90 7.62 -6.66
CA VAL A 256 25.05 6.23 -7.13
C VAL A 256 24.48 6.04 -8.52
N ALA A 257 23.34 6.64 -8.85
CA ALA A 257 22.75 6.58 -10.17
C ALA A 257 23.63 7.26 -11.24
N GLU A 258 24.23 8.41 -10.93
CA GLU A 258 25.21 9.07 -11.81
C GLU A 258 26.43 8.18 -12.06
N LYS A 259 27.02 7.60 -11.00
CA LYS A 259 28.13 6.65 -11.13
C LYS A 259 27.75 5.40 -11.94
N LEU A 260 26.53 4.89 -11.80
CA LEU A 260 26.05 3.74 -12.58
C LEU A 260 25.92 4.09 -14.06
N ASN A 261 25.53 5.33 -14.39
CA ASN A 261 25.40 5.80 -15.77
C ASN A 261 26.77 5.87 -16.49
N ASP A 262 27.85 6.10 -15.75
CA ASP A 262 29.22 6.09 -16.28
C ASP A 262 29.76 4.66 -16.52
N LEU A 263 29.11 3.64 -15.96
CA LEU A 263 29.54 2.24 -16.10
C LEU A 263 28.99 1.61 -17.38
N LYS A 264 29.89 1.36 -18.34
CA LYS A 264 29.55 0.73 -19.61
C LYS A 264 28.91 -0.65 -19.43
N GLY A 265 27.71 -0.81 -19.98
CA GLY A 265 26.97 -2.08 -19.98
C GLY A 265 26.04 -2.26 -18.78
N ILE A 266 25.92 -1.24 -17.93
CA ILE A 266 24.90 -1.14 -16.90
C ILE A 266 23.76 -0.27 -17.42
N GLU A 267 22.54 -0.70 -17.17
CA GLU A 267 21.31 0.02 -17.50
C GLU A 267 20.47 0.14 -16.22
N ILE A 268 19.98 1.36 -15.95
CA ILE A 268 18.97 1.57 -14.91
C ILE A 268 17.62 1.23 -15.53
N PHE A 269 16.87 0.32 -14.90
CA PHE A 269 15.58 -0.13 -15.41
C PHE A 269 14.43 0.62 -14.74
N GLU A 270 14.45 0.68 -13.41
CA GLU A 270 13.36 1.23 -12.60
C GLU A 270 13.93 1.96 -11.38
N LEU A 271 13.20 2.96 -10.92
CA LEU A 271 13.40 3.59 -9.62
C LEU A 271 12.05 3.60 -8.92
N HIS A 272 12.02 3.13 -7.69
CA HIS A 272 10.83 3.08 -6.85
C HIS A 272 11.04 3.96 -5.63
N TRP A 273 10.13 4.89 -5.40
CA TRP A 273 10.11 5.71 -4.20
C TRP A 273 9.37 4.97 -3.10
N VAL A 274 9.91 5.00 -1.89
CA VAL A 274 9.37 4.28 -0.73
C VAL A 274 9.34 5.23 0.47
N LEU A 275 8.34 5.04 1.34
CA LEU A 275 8.38 5.60 2.69
C LEU A 275 8.93 4.56 3.65
N SER A 276 9.92 4.96 4.46
CA SER A 276 10.34 4.21 5.63
C SER A 276 9.15 3.88 6.53
N VAL A 277 9.30 2.85 7.36
CA VAL A 277 8.23 2.45 8.28
C VAL A 277 7.93 3.58 9.26
N GLU A 278 8.98 4.25 9.74
CA GLU A 278 8.91 5.38 10.67
C GLU A 278 8.22 6.58 10.03
N ALA A 279 8.56 6.92 8.77
CA ALA A 279 7.92 8.00 8.04
C ALA A 279 6.45 7.70 7.77
N ARG A 280 6.11 6.45 7.46
CA ARG A 280 4.72 6.02 7.28
C ARG A 280 3.91 6.20 8.55
N ASP A 281 4.40 5.71 9.68
CA ASP A 281 3.71 5.82 10.97
C ASP A 281 3.59 7.29 11.42
N SER A 282 4.64 8.08 11.21
CA SER A 282 4.62 9.53 11.44
C SER A 282 3.56 10.23 10.59
N LEU A 283 3.45 9.87 9.30
CA LEU A 283 2.49 10.45 8.37
C LEU A 283 1.05 10.11 8.74
N VAL A 284 0.77 8.87 9.14
CA VAL A 284 -0.54 8.45 9.65
C VAL A 284 -0.90 9.22 10.92
N SER A 285 0.03 9.32 11.87
CA SER A 285 -0.18 10.05 13.12
C SER A 285 -0.48 11.54 12.88
N LYS A 286 0.29 12.20 11.99
CA LYS A 286 0.03 13.59 11.57
C LYS A 286 -1.33 13.76 10.91
N ALA A 287 -1.73 12.84 10.05
CA ALA A 287 -3.03 12.88 9.39
C ALA A 287 -4.18 12.71 10.38
N ALA A 288 -4.08 11.74 11.30
CA ALA A 288 -5.06 11.53 12.37
C ALA A 288 -5.18 12.76 13.29
N GLN A 289 -4.05 13.32 13.73
CA GLN A 289 -4.05 14.52 14.57
C GLN A 289 -4.68 15.72 13.85
N SER A 290 -4.39 15.89 12.56
CA SER A 290 -4.96 16.95 11.73
C SER A 290 -6.47 16.78 11.54
N ALA A 291 -6.93 15.54 11.31
CA ALA A 291 -8.35 15.21 11.19
C ALA A 291 -9.09 15.47 12.52
N MET A 292 -8.48 15.11 13.65
CA MET A 292 -9.06 15.40 14.97
C MET A 292 -9.15 16.91 15.25
N ARG A 293 -8.13 17.70 14.86
CA ARG A 293 -8.19 19.17 14.94
C ARG A 293 -9.31 19.75 14.07
N ASP A 294 -9.54 19.18 12.88
CA ASP A 294 -10.67 19.56 12.03
C ASP A 294 -12.02 19.27 12.71
N ALA A 295 -12.20 18.06 13.26
CA ALA A 295 -13.40 17.68 14.02
C ALA A 295 -13.65 18.65 15.20
N GLY A 296 -12.61 18.92 16.00
CA GLY A 296 -12.71 19.84 17.15
C GLY A 296 -13.02 21.28 16.76
N ARG A 297 -12.46 21.76 15.64
CA ARG A 297 -12.79 23.09 15.10
C ARG A 297 -14.27 23.18 14.73
N ARG A 298 -14.81 22.16 14.06
CA ARG A 298 -16.23 22.08 13.69
C ARG A 298 -17.13 22.00 14.93
N ALA A 299 -16.76 21.18 15.91
CA ALA A 299 -17.46 21.09 17.19
C ALA A 299 -17.53 22.46 17.88
N GLY A 300 -16.40 23.18 17.94
CA GLY A 300 -16.35 24.51 18.57
C GLY A 300 -17.20 25.55 17.83
N ILE A 301 -17.35 25.46 16.50
CA ILE A 301 -18.26 26.33 15.74
C ILE A 301 -19.71 26.02 16.09
N LEU A 302 -20.10 24.75 16.14
CA LEU A 302 -21.47 24.34 16.46
C LEU A 302 -21.84 24.69 17.91
N ALA A 303 -20.97 24.39 18.86
CA ALA A 303 -21.20 24.69 20.27
C ALA A 303 -21.34 26.18 20.53
N ARG A 304 -20.46 27.03 19.98
CA ARG A 304 -20.58 28.49 20.09
C ARG A 304 -21.89 29.03 19.51
N ARG A 305 -22.37 28.46 18.40
CA ARG A 305 -23.66 28.86 17.80
C ARG A 305 -24.84 28.47 18.67
N ALA A 306 -24.71 27.39 19.44
CA ALA A 306 -25.73 26.89 20.35
C ALA A 306 -25.59 27.45 21.79
N GLY A 307 -24.59 28.30 22.07
CA GLY A 307 -24.36 28.85 23.40
C GLY A 307 -23.68 27.89 24.39
N PHE A 308 -23.05 26.82 23.90
CA PHE A 308 -22.37 25.80 24.72
C PHE A 308 -20.84 25.90 24.63
N SER A 309 -20.17 25.37 25.65
CA SER A 309 -18.73 25.09 25.67
C SER A 309 -18.44 23.64 25.24
N ILE A 310 -17.20 23.34 24.83
CA ILE A 310 -16.79 21.98 24.43
C ILE A 310 -15.54 21.49 25.16
N LEU A 311 -15.54 20.19 25.50
CA LEU A 311 -14.36 19.44 25.95
C LEU A 311 -14.15 18.26 25.00
N PRO A 312 -12.98 18.15 24.37
CA PRO A 312 -12.69 17.01 23.49
C PRO A 312 -12.54 15.72 24.30
N LEU A 313 -13.16 14.64 23.82
CA LEU A 313 -12.94 13.30 24.33
C LEU A 313 -11.84 12.56 23.55
N PRO A 314 -11.30 11.47 24.11
CA PRO A 314 -10.39 10.58 23.39
C PRO A 314 -11.00 10.11 22.07
N MET A 315 -10.13 9.98 21.07
CA MET A 315 -10.48 9.55 19.71
C MET A 315 -11.05 8.12 19.77
N THR A 316 -12.23 7.89 19.19
CA THR A 316 -12.86 6.56 19.23
C THR A 316 -12.69 5.78 17.93
N ASP A 317 -12.75 6.44 16.78
CA ASP A 317 -12.62 5.77 15.48
C ASP A 317 -11.67 6.54 14.55
N LEU A 318 -10.56 5.89 14.16
CA LEU A 318 -9.63 6.37 13.15
C LEU A 318 -9.71 5.48 11.91
N GLU A 319 -10.17 6.05 10.81
CA GLU A 319 -10.03 5.45 9.49
C GLU A 319 -8.96 6.21 8.71
N SER A 320 -7.91 5.50 8.27
CA SER A 320 -6.88 6.08 7.40
C SER A 320 -6.73 5.30 6.12
N ARG A 321 -6.56 6.02 5.00
CA ARG A 321 -6.27 5.46 3.68
C ARG A 321 -5.09 6.21 3.09
N GLY A 322 -3.97 5.52 2.93
CA GLY A 322 -2.77 6.05 2.27
C GLY A 322 -2.41 5.22 1.05
N ASN A 323 -1.75 5.85 0.09
CA ASN A 323 -1.12 5.13 -1.02
C ASN A 323 0.23 4.59 -0.55
N TRP A 324 0.26 3.40 0.02
CA TRP A 324 1.48 2.79 0.59
C TRP A 324 2.31 2.01 -0.42
N ALA A 325 1.83 1.88 -1.66
CA ALA A 325 2.57 1.20 -2.70
C ALA A 325 3.81 2.03 -3.08
N ALA A 326 4.90 1.34 -3.39
CA ALA A 326 6.07 2.00 -3.95
C ALA A 326 5.67 2.75 -5.22
N LEU A 327 6.09 4.01 -5.34
CA LEU A 327 5.71 4.86 -6.45
C LEU A 327 6.82 4.80 -7.50
N PRO A 328 6.55 4.30 -8.72
CA PRO A 328 7.57 4.28 -9.76
C PRO A 328 7.94 5.70 -10.16
N ALA A 329 9.23 5.94 -10.37
CA ALA A 329 9.71 7.10 -11.09
C ALA A 329 9.34 7.01 -12.56
N PHE A 330 9.22 8.15 -13.21
CA PHE A 330 8.89 8.23 -14.63
C PHE A 330 10.14 8.60 -15.41
N TRP A 331 10.24 8.06 -16.62
CA TRP A 331 11.22 8.53 -17.58
C TRP A 331 10.69 9.81 -18.21
N LYS A 332 11.53 10.83 -18.27
CA LYS A 332 11.26 12.08 -18.97
C LYS A 332 12.08 12.07 -20.27
N ASP A 333 11.42 12.38 -21.38
CA ASP A 333 12.07 12.59 -22.67
C ASP A 333 12.21 14.11 -22.87
N ASP A 334 13.44 14.60 -22.96
CA ASP A 334 13.74 15.98 -23.30
C ASP A 334 14.68 16.07 -24.52
N ALA A 335 15.06 17.30 -24.92
CA ALA A 335 15.96 17.51 -26.05
C ALA A 335 17.36 16.89 -25.84
N GLY A 336 17.73 16.58 -24.60
CA GLY A 336 18.98 15.90 -24.24
C GLY A 336 18.87 14.38 -24.21
N GLY A 337 17.67 13.83 -24.44
CA GLY A 337 17.40 12.40 -24.46
C GLY A 337 16.50 11.95 -23.32
N ARG A 338 16.48 10.64 -23.10
CA ARG A 338 15.63 10.00 -22.08
C ARG A 338 16.39 9.96 -20.75
N HIS A 339 15.91 10.68 -19.74
CA HIS A 339 16.49 10.69 -18.40
C HIS A 339 15.47 10.24 -17.34
N LEU A 340 15.97 9.70 -16.23
CA LEU A 340 15.13 9.23 -15.12
C LEU A 340 14.81 10.40 -14.18
N ASP A 341 13.54 10.58 -13.86
CA ASP A 341 13.09 11.62 -12.92
C ASP A 341 13.46 11.25 -11.47
N MET A 342 14.53 11.87 -10.97
CA MET A 342 15.08 11.63 -9.63
C MET A 342 14.40 12.48 -8.53
N GLU A 343 13.28 13.13 -8.82
CA GLU A 343 12.52 13.89 -7.82
C GLU A 343 11.68 12.96 -6.92
N PRO A 344 11.82 13.06 -5.58
CA PRO A 344 11.03 12.27 -4.66
C PRO A 344 9.52 12.41 -4.87
N ARG A 345 8.82 11.29 -4.94
CA ARG A 345 7.37 11.29 -5.10
C ARG A 345 6.67 11.61 -3.78
N MET A 346 5.59 12.37 -3.87
CA MET A 346 4.75 12.71 -2.73
C MET A 346 3.81 11.55 -2.40
N PHE A 347 3.92 11.04 -1.19
CA PHE A 347 2.97 10.11 -0.61
C PHE A 347 1.83 10.89 0.05
N GLN A 348 0.60 10.44 -0.15
CA GLN A 348 -0.59 11.08 0.40
C GLN A 348 -1.34 10.12 1.31
N VAL A 349 -1.75 10.64 2.46
CA VAL A 349 -2.59 9.95 3.44
C VAL A 349 -3.82 10.79 3.71
N ASN A 350 -4.97 10.18 3.49
CA ASN A 350 -6.27 10.73 3.84
C ASN A 350 -6.74 10.07 5.12
N ALA A 351 -7.05 10.87 6.14
CA ALA A 351 -7.57 10.40 7.41
C ALA A 351 -8.97 10.98 7.67
N THR A 352 -9.85 10.11 8.14
CA THR A 352 -11.17 10.44 8.65
C THR A 352 -11.20 10.01 10.11
N VAL A 353 -11.52 10.95 11.01
CA VAL A 353 -11.59 10.70 12.45
C VAL A 353 -12.97 11.05 12.94
N LYS A 354 -13.58 10.15 13.72
CA LYS A 354 -14.77 10.47 14.51
C LYS A 354 -14.34 10.97 15.88
N GLY A 355 -14.55 12.25 16.14
CA GLY A 355 -14.34 12.87 17.44
C GLY A 355 -15.66 12.97 18.21
N ASN A 356 -15.63 12.61 19.49
CA ASN A 356 -16.75 12.86 20.41
C ASN A 356 -16.38 14.05 21.31
N PHE A 357 -17.36 14.88 21.65
CA PHE A 357 -17.16 16.10 22.42
C PHE A 357 -18.28 16.21 23.45
N PHE A 358 -17.92 16.50 24.71
CA PHE A 358 -18.92 16.89 25.68
C PHE A 358 -19.29 18.36 25.48
N ILE A 359 -20.58 18.65 25.54
CA ILE A 359 -21.11 20.02 25.54
C ILE A 359 -21.80 20.30 26.88
N TRP A 360 -21.59 21.50 27.43
CA TRP A 360 -22.23 22.02 28.64
C TRP A 360 -22.41 23.53 28.57
#